data_AF-A0A6M2CI60-F1
#
_entry.id   AF-A0A6M2CI60-F1
#
_cell.length_a   1.000
_cell.length_b   1.000
_cell.length_c   1.000
_cell.angle_alpha   90.00
_cell.angle_beta   90.00
_cell.angle_gamma   90.00
#
_symmetry.space_group_name_H-M   'P 1'
#
loop_
_entity.id
_entity.type
_entity.pdbx_description
1 polymer ?
#
loop_
_entity_poly.entity_id
_entity_poly.type
_entity_poly.pdbx_seq_one_letter_code
_entity_poly.pdbx_strand_id
1 'polypeptide(L)'
;GLGASDELPLFSQVDNQIHLGNGIFLEQKKWAWLLLRPRDSLFCKDATKLLWGVSALQHRSITGAPCRRYVRSENQAPPRRALTPRKMEAVGNAFSKYISGRPSEVAPIERLRKMNRFIAEMLNDLNK
;
A
#
# COMPACT_ATOMS: atom_id res chain seq x y z
N GLY A 1 -11.56 23.48 -5.69
CA GLY A 1 -12.38 22.70 -6.64
C GLY A 1 -11.86 21.29 -6.65
N LEU A 2 -12.74 20.31 -6.45
CA LEU A 2 -12.38 18.89 -6.56
C LEU A 2 -12.22 18.57 -8.05
N GLY A 3 -11.07 18.01 -8.44
CA GLY A 3 -10.76 17.70 -9.84
C GLY A 3 -11.44 16.41 -10.30
N ALA A 4 -11.79 16.33 -11.59
CA ALA A 4 -12.55 15.24 -12.24
C ALA A 4 -12.01 13.81 -11.98
N SER A 5 -10.78 13.66 -11.50
CA SER A 5 -10.17 12.37 -11.16
C SER A 5 -10.65 11.75 -9.85
N ASP A 6 -11.24 12.53 -8.92
CA ASP A 6 -11.77 11.99 -7.65
C ASP A 6 -13.16 11.31 -7.83
N GLU A 7 -13.84 11.52 -8.96
CA GLU A 7 -15.18 10.98 -9.24
C GLU A 7 -15.17 9.66 -10.02
N LEU A 8 -14.00 9.21 -10.49
CA LEU A 8 -13.90 7.96 -11.25
C LEU A 8 -14.26 6.76 -10.37
N PRO A 9 -15.10 5.82 -10.84
CA PRO A 9 -15.39 4.60 -10.09
C PRO A 9 -14.13 3.80 -9.75
N LEU A 10 -14.15 3.07 -8.65
CA LEU A 10 -13.06 2.14 -8.31
C LEU A 10 -12.90 1.10 -9.43
N PHE A 11 -11.66 0.88 -9.82
CA PHE A 11 -11.23 -0.06 -10.85
C PHE A 11 -11.67 0.28 -12.29
N SER A 12 -12.13 1.50 -12.56
CA SER A 12 -12.31 1.97 -13.93
C SER A 12 -10.96 2.05 -14.65
N GLN A 13 -10.93 1.67 -15.92
CA GLN A 13 -9.75 1.79 -16.77
C GLN A 13 -9.74 3.13 -17.51
N VAL A 14 -8.63 3.85 -17.42
CA VAL A 14 -8.38 5.11 -18.14
C VAL A 14 -6.94 5.05 -18.65
N ASP A 15 -6.71 5.26 -19.95
CA ASP A 15 -5.38 5.32 -20.57
C ASP A 15 -4.39 4.21 -20.13
N ASN A 16 -4.84 2.95 -20.18
CA ASN A 16 -4.07 1.78 -19.72
C ASN A 16 -3.70 1.78 -18.23
N GLN A 17 -4.41 2.53 -17.41
CA GLN A 17 -4.29 2.54 -15.97
C GLN A 17 -5.61 2.19 -15.29
N ILE A 18 -5.52 1.59 -14.11
CA ILE A 18 -6.64 1.23 -13.26
C ILE A 18 -6.71 2.23 -12.12
N HIS A 19 -7.88 2.85 -11.95
CA HIS A 19 -8.16 3.73 -10.82
C HIS A 19 -8.31 2.90 -9.52
N LEU A 20 -7.53 3.23 -8.50
CA LEU A 20 -7.56 2.57 -7.18
C LEU A 20 -8.21 3.44 -6.09
N GLY A 21 -8.75 4.60 -6.45
CA GLY A 21 -9.37 5.57 -5.54
C GLY A 21 -8.53 6.82 -5.32
N ASN A 22 -9.19 7.94 -5.01
CA ASN A 22 -8.57 9.24 -4.71
C ASN A 22 -7.57 9.74 -5.79
N GLY A 23 -7.88 9.49 -7.07
CA GLY A 23 -7.01 9.83 -8.19
C GLY A 23 -5.69 9.05 -8.22
N ILE A 24 -5.59 7.92 -7.51
CA ILE A 24 -4.44 7.02 -7.58
C ILE A 24 -4.65 5.99 -8.68
N PHE A 25 -3.67 5.87 -9.56
CA PHE A 25 -3.71 4.98 -10.71
C PHE A 25 -2.56 3.98 -10.69
N LEU A 26 -2.80 2.79 -11.24
CA LEU A 26 -1.79 1.78 -11.47
C LEU A 26 -1.89 1.25 -12.90
N GLU A 27 -0.75 1.13 -13.59
CA GLU A 27 -0.69 0.56 -14.94
C GLU A 27 -1.37 -0.83 -15.01
N GLN A 28 -2.19 -1.04 -16.04
CA GLN A 28 -2.99 -2.26 -16.24
C GLN A 28 -2.14 -3.54 -16.16
N LYS A 29 -0.93 -3.54 -16.74
CA LYS A 29 -0.04 -4.70 -16.72
C LYS A 29 0.44 -5.04 -15.31
N LYS A 30 0.79 -4.01 -14.52
CA LYS A 30 1.18 -4.16 -13.12
C LYS A 30 0.01 -4.59 -12.24
N TRP A 31 -1.18 -4.07 -12.53
CA TRP A 31 -2.41 -4.49 -11.88
C TRP A 31 -2.70 -5.98 -12.12
N ALA A 32 -2.66 -6.43 -13.38
CA ALA A 32 -2.84 -7.85 -13.72
C ALA A 32 -1.80 -8.74 -13.01
N TRP A 33 -0.53 -8.32 -13.00
CA TRP A 33 0.54 -9.02 -12.30
C TRP A 33 0.38 -9.06 -10.77
N LEU A 34 -0.18 -8.00 -10.17
CA LEU A 34 -0.53 -7.98 -8.74
C LEU A 34 -1.64 -8.98 -8.42
N LEU A 35 -2.66 -9.09 -9.26
CA LEU A 35 -3.75 -10.04 -9.04
C LEU A 35 -3.30 -11.50 -9.09
N LEU A 36 -2.13 -11.79 -9.66
CA LEU A 36 -1.52 -13.13 -9.73
C LEU A 36 -0.64 -13.48 -8.53
N ARG A 37 -0.37 -12.56 -7.60
CA ARG A 37 0.49 -12.83 -6.42
C ARG A 37 -0.05 -14.03 -5.63
N PRO A 38 0.79 -14.97 -5.17
CA PRO A 38 0.27 -16.20 -4.55
C PRO A 38 -0.18 -16.01 -3.09
N ARG A 39 0.23 -14.92 -2.42
CA ARG A 39 0.01 -14.70 -0.98
C ARG A 39 -0.32 -13.25 -0.69
N ASP A 40 -1.16 -13.03 0.32
CA ASP A 40 -1.60 -11.71 0.80
C ASP A 40 -0.42 -10.79 1.15
N SER A 41 0.60 -11.35 1.81
CA SER A 41 1.79 -10.59 2.18
C SER A 41 2.56 -10.10 0.95
N LEU A 42 2.76 -10.96 -0.06
CA LEU A 42 3.42 -10.56 -1.30
C LEU A 42 2.60 -9.51 -2.06
N PHE A 43 1.27 -9.67 -2.10
CA PHE A 43 0.39 -8.68 -2.69
C PHE A 43 0.55 -7.32 -2.03
N CYS A 44 0.39 -7.23 -0.71
CA CYS A 44 0.45 -5.95 0.01
C CYS A 44 1.81 -5.27 -0.14
N LYS A 45 2.90 -6.06 -0.08
CA LYS A 45 4.27 -5.56 -0.23
C LYS A 45 4.52 -5.02 -1.65
N ASP A 46 4.18 -5.80 -2.67
CA ASP A 46 4.40 -5.40 -4.07
C ASP A 46 3.48 -4.24 -4.48
N ALA A 47 2.22 -4.22 -4.04
CA ALA A 47 1.31 -3.10 -4.27
C ALA A 47 1.85 -1.79 -3.66
N THR A 48 2.36 -1.86 -2.43
CA THR A 48 2.97 -0.70 -1.77
C THR A 48 4.22 -0.22 -2.52
N LYS A 49 5.08 -1.13 -2.97
CA LYS A 49 6.25 -0.78 -3.79
C LYS A 49 5.86 -0.11 -5.10
N LEU A 50 4.80 -0.58 -5.77
CA LEU A 50 4.36 -0.01 -7.02
C LEU A 50 3.75 1.39 -6.88
N LEU A 51 3.02 1.66 -5.78
CA LEU A 51 2.39 2.96 -5.56
C LEU A 51 3.35 4.05 -5.06
N TRP A 52 4.46 3.69 -4.43
CA TRP A 52 5.47 4.65 -3.97
C TRP A 52 6.72 4.68 -4.85
N GLY A 53 7.10 3.57 -5.47
CA GLY A 53 8.43 3.35 -6.01
C GLY A 53 9.40 2.87 -4.90
N VAL A 54 10.27 1.91 -5.21
CA VAL A 54 11.17 1.28 -4.23
C VAL A 54 12.14 2.30 -3.61
N SER A 55 12.72 3.19 -4.42
CA SER A 55 13.62 4.26 -3.96
C SER A 55 12.93 5.26 -3.04
N ALA A 56 11.63 5.53 -3.25
CA ALA A 56 10.87 6.46 -2.43
C ALA A 56 10.39 5.84 -1.10
N LEU A 57 10.52 4.51 -0.92
CA LEU A 57 10.19 3.80 0.31
C LEU A 57 11.36 3.74 1.30
N GLN A 58 12.60 3.92 0.82
CA GLN A 58 13.76 4.12 1.69
C GLN A 58 13.51 5.36 2.56
N HIS A 59 13.76 5.26 3.87
CA HIS A 59 13.50 6.33 4.86
C HIS A 59 12.02 6.73 5.08
N ARG A 60 11.05 5.85 4.75
CA ARG A 60 9.62 6.02 5.09
C ARG A 60 9.11 5.05 6.16
N SER A 61 8.08 5.46 6.91
CA SER A 61 7.34 4.63 7.88
C SER A 61 5.84 4.78 7.67
N ILE A 62 4.99 3.87 8.19
CA ILE A 62 3.53 3.94 7.97
C ILE A 62 2.93 5.25 8.51
N THR A 63 3.35 5.68 9.70
CA THR A 63 2.75 6.84 10.39
C THR A 63 3.65 8.06 10.43
N GLY A 64 4.93 7.94 10.04
CA GLY A 64 5.94 8.99 10.27
C GLY A 64 6.32 9.23 11.72
N ALA A 65 5.68 8.52 12.67
CA ALA A 65 5.95 8.68 14.08
C ALA A 65 7.36 8.15 14.43
N PRO A 66 8.15 8.88 15.22
CA PRO A 66 9.38 8.37 15.80
C PRO A 66 9.11 7.07 16.56
N CYS A 67 10.00 6.09 16.43
CA CYS A 67 9.93 4.90 17.26
C CYS A 67 10.06 5.30 18.74
N ARG A 68 9.01 5.09 19.55
CA ARG A 68 8.97 5.49 20.98
C ARG A 68 10.17 4.99 21.79
N ARG A 69 10.81 3.90 21.34
CA ARG A 69 11.98 3.28 21.97
C ARG A 69 13.26 4.13 21.92
N TYR A 70 13.35 5.10 21.01
CA TYR A 70 14.56 5.93 20.78
C TYR A 70 14.34 7.43 21.04
N VAL A 71 13.21 7.81 21.65
CA VAL A 71 12.86 9.23 21.88
C VAL A 71 13.83 9.94 22.85
N ARG A 72 14.64 9.18 23.62
CA ARG A 72 15.63 9.71 24.57
C ARG A 72 17.07 9.28 24.30
N SER A 73 17.37 8.71 23.12
CA SER A 73 18.73 8.28 22.77
C SER A 73 19.37 9.30 21.84
N GLU A 74 20.66 9.58 22.07
CA GLU A 74 21.53 10.39 21.20
C GLU A 74 21.63 9.82 19.76
N ASN A 75 21.25 8.55 19.57
CA ASN A 75 21.12 7.87 18.27
C ASN A 75 19.70 7.96 17.69
N GLN A 76 19.05 9.12 17.80
CA GLN A 76 17.72 9.31 17.25
C GLN A 76 17.76 9.18 15.73
N ALA A 77 17.23 8.07 15.20
CA ALA A 77 17.05 7.91 13.77
C ALA A 77 16.14 9.04 13.23
N PRO A 78 16.49 9.69 12.10
CA PRO A 78 15.75 10.83 11.59
C PRO A 78 14.28 10.46 11.33
N PRO A 79 13.34 11.40 11.52
CA PRO A 79 11.91 11.15 11.32
C PRO A 79 11.66 10.65 9.89
N ARG A 80 11.17 9.42 9.78
CA ARG A 80 10.84 8.79 8.50
C ARG A 80 9.57 9.45 7.95
N ARG A 81 9.49 9.72 6.65
CA ARG A 81 8.26 10.31 6.07
C ARG A 81 7.12 9.30 6.13
N ALA A 82 5.95 9.71 6.60
CA ALA A 82 4.76 8.87 6.64
C ALA A 82 4.38 8.38 5.23
N LEU A 83 3.77 7.20 5.16
CA LEU A 83 2.98 6.82 3.99
C LEU A 83 1.74 7.71 3.94
N THR A 84 1.43 8.27 2.78
CA THR A 84 0.28 9.17 2.61
C THR A 84 -1.03 8.37 2.76
N PRO A 85 -1.99 8.80 3.61
CA PRO A 85 -3.25 8.09 3.83
C PRO A 85 -3.99 7.72 2.54
N ARG A 86 -4.05 8.65 1.56
CA ARG A 86 -4.68 8.42 0.25
C ARG A 86 -4.14 7.19 -0.50
N LYS A 87 -2.81 7.01 -0.49
CA LYS A 87 -2.18 5.85 -1.13
C LYS A 87 -2.35 4.57 -0.31
N MET A 88 -2.43 4.67 1.03
CA MET A 88 -2.73 3.51 1.88
C MET A 88 -4.15 3.00 1.64
N GLU A 89 -5.10 3.90 1.47
CA GLU A 89 -6.46 3.56 1.06
C GLU A 89 -6.48 2.89 -0.32
N ALA A 90 -5.70 3.38 -1.28
CA ALA A 90 -5.55 2.74 -2.58
C ALA A 90 -4.98 1.30 -2.48
N VAL A 91 -4.02 1.04 -1.58
CA VAL A 91 -3.56 -0.33 -1.29
C VAL A 91 -4.69 -1.18 -0.70
N GLY A 92 -5.48 -0.62 0.20
CA GLY A 92 -6.65 -1.28 0.79
C GLY A 92 -7.71 -1.66 -0.24
N ASN A 93 -8.05 -0.74 -1.15
CA ASN A 93 -8.98 -0.99 -2.26
C ASN A 93 -8.45 -2.09 -3.17
N ALA A 94 -7.20 -1.99 -3.60
CA ALA A 94 -6.52 -3.01 -4.39
C ALA A 94 -6.55 -4.39 -3.70
N PHE A 95 -6.28 -4.44 -2.40
CA PHE A 95 -6.24 -5.68 -1.64
C PHE A 95 -7.64 -6.29 -1.44
N SER A 96 -8.65 -5.46 -1.21
CA SER A 96 -10.06 -5.88 -1.15
C SER A 96 -10.48 -6.57 -2.45
N LYS A 97 -10.14 -5.97 -3.61
CA LYS A 97 -10.42 -6.57 -4.92
C LYS A 97 -9.68 -7.89 -5.12
N TYR A 98 -8.40 -7.96 -4.73
CA TYR A 98 -7.63 -9.21 -4.76
C TYR A 98 -8.25 -10.32 -3.89
N ILE A 99 -8.73 -9.97 -2.68
CA ILE A 99 -9.41 -10.91 -1.78
C ILE A 99 -10.72 -11.41 -2.39
N SER A 100 -11.54 -10.52 -2.96
CA SER A 100 -12.85 -10.88 -3.53
C SER A 100 -12.78 -11.92 -4.65
N GLY A 101 -11.67 -11.96 -5.39
CA GLY A 101 -11.44 -12.93 -6.46
C GLY A 101 -10.85 -14.26 -5.99
N ARG A 102 -10.68 -14.47 -4.67
CA ARG A 102 -9.92 -15.60 -4.11
C ARG A 102 -10.63 -16.21 -2.91
N PRO A 103 -11.27 -17.39 -3.09
CA PRO A 103 -11.80 -18.17 -2.00
C PRO A 103 -10.73 -18.44 -0.92
N SER A 104 -11.13 -18.33 0.34
CA SER A 104 -10.27 -18.59 1.49
C SER A 104 -11.14 -18.94 2.69
N GLU A 105 -10.65 -19.82 3.55
CA GLU A 105 -11.27 -20.12 4.85
C GLU A 105 -11.19 -18.93 5.81
N VAL A 106 -10.23 -18.02 5.59
CA VAL A 106 -10.08 -16.81 6.40
C VAL A 106 -11.01 -15.73 5.84
N ALA A 107 -11.88 -15.20 6.70
CA ALA A 107 -12.81 -14.13 6.34
C ALA A 107 -12.10 -12.92 5.72
N PRO A 108 -12.67 -12.26 4.69
CA PRO A 108 -12.06 -11.11 4.02
C PRO A 108 -11.61 -9.99 4.97
N ILE A 109 -12.40 -9.67 5.98
CA ILE A 109 -12.08 -8.62 6.96
C ILE A 109 -10.83 -8.96 7.78
N GLU A 110 -10.63 -10.23 8.14
CA GLU A 110 -9.45 -10.70 8.88
C GLU A 110 -8.19 -10.66 8.02
N ARG A 111 -8.33 -10.86 6.71
CA ARG A 111 -7.23 -10.69 5.75
C ARG A 111 -6.85 -9.22 5.62
N LEU A 112 -7.83 -8.33 5.44
CA LEU A 112 -7.62 -6.87 5.35
C LEU A 112 -6.92 -6.30 6.59
N ARG A 113 -7.28 -6.75 7.80
CA ARG A 113 -6.65 -6.33 9.06
C ARG A 113 -5.14 -6.58 9.10
N LYS A 114 -4.62 -7.55 8.34
CA LYS A 114 -3.19 -7.88 8.27
C LYS A 114 -2.38 -6.97 7.33
N MET A 115 -3.03 -6.14 6.52
CA MET A 115 -2.37 -5.27 5.54
C MET A 115 -1.26 -4.42 6.16
N ASN A 116 -1.57 -3.67 7.21
CA ASN A 116 -0.60 -2.78 7.87
C ASN A 116 0.59 -3.55 8.44
N ARG A 117 0.37 -4.78 8.94
CA ARG A 117 1.44 -5.65 9.42
C ARG A 117 2.39 -6.02 8.28
N PHE A 118 1.88 -6.48 7.14
CA PHE A 118 2.71 -6.87 6.01
C PHE A 118 3.55 -5.71 5.46
N ILE A 119 2.96 -4.51 5.43
CA ILE A 119 3.64 -3.29 5.00
C ILE A 119 4.73 -2.90 6.02
N ALA A 120 4.44 -2.95 7.32
CA ALA A 120 5.40 -2.62 8.36
C ALA A 120 6.61 -3.56 8.35
N GLU A 121 6.39 -4.87 8.19
CA GLU A 121 7.46 -5.87 8.04
C GLU A 121 8.38 -5.51 6.85
N MET A 122 7.81 -5.20 5.69
CA MET A 122 8.58 -4.81 4.51
C MET A 122 9.37 -3.51 4.71
N LEU A 123 8.77 -2.49 5.31
CA LEU A 123 9.47 -1.24 5.59
C LEU A 123 10.64 -1.47 6.54
N ASN A 124 10.49 -2.35 7.54
CA ASN A 124 11.60 -2.70 8.42
C ASN A 124 12.73 -3.40 7.66
N ASP A 125 12.42 -4.33 6.76
CA ASP A 125 13.43 -5.02 5.94
C ASP A 125 14.17 -4.07 4.99
N LEU A 126 13.48 -3.07 4.42
CA LEU A 126 14.10 -2.06 3.55
C LEU A 126 15.01 -1.07 4.27
N ASN A 127 14.90 -0.97 5.60
CA ASN A 127 15.67 -0.03 6.42
C ASN A 127 16.77 -0.73 7.25
N LYS A 128 17.03 -2.02 6.99
CA LYS A 128 18.23 -2.72 7.46
C LYS A 128 19.40 -2.36 6.55
#